data_AF-A0A1I2ZNK0-F1
#
_entry.id   AF-A0A1I2ZNK0-F1
#
_cell.length_a   1.000
_cell.length_b   1.000
_cell.length_c   1.000
_cell.angle_alpha   90.00
_cell.angle_beta   90.00
_cell.angle_gamma   90.00
#
_symmetry.space_group_name_H-M   'P 1'
#
loop_
_entity.id
_entity.type
_entity.pdbx_description
1 polymer ?
#
loop_
_entity_poly.entity_id
_entity_poly.type
_entity_poly.pdbx_seq_one_letter_code
_entity_poly.pdbx_strand_id
1 'polypeptide(L)'
;MIEIVRVALRRPYTFVVLALLLLLIGPLVALRTPTDIFPDIRIPVIAVVWQYTGLPPDQMSGRITTLFQRSLTTTVNDIEHIEANSYTGSGIIKVFFQPGVDIAVANAQVSLQFRRQF
;
A
#
# COMPACT_ATOMS: atom_id res chain seq x y z
N MET A 1 -19.31 -41.92 13.29
CA MET A 1 -19.09 -40.92 14.37
C MET A 1 -18.42 -41.52 15.61
N ILE A 2 -18.79 -42.73 16.07
CA ILE A 2 -18.23 -43.36 17.30
C ILE A 2 -16.79 -43.88 17.13
N GLU A 3 -16.35 -44.18 15.91
CA GLU A 3 -15.02 -44.75 15.65
C GLU A 3 -13.84 -43.82 16.01
N ILE A 4 -13.97 -42.49 15.84
CA ILE A 4 -12.94 -41.52 16.26
C ILE A 4 -12.77 -41.54 17.78
N VAL A 5 -13.87 -41.62 18.52
CA VAL A 5 -13.87 -41.67 19.99
C VAL A 5 -13.26 -42.99 20.48
N ARG A 6 -13.54 -44.10 19.78
CA ARG A 6 -12.95 -45.42 20.08
C ARG A 6 -11.43 -45.44 19.84
N VAL A 7 -10.95 -44.79 18.78
CA VAL A 7 -9.51 -44.62 18.51
C VAL A 7 -8.85 -43.75 19.58
N ALA A 8 -9.53 -42.68 20.03
CA ALA A 8 -9.05 -41.82 21.11
C ALA A 8 -8.90 -42.53 22.45
N LEU A 9 -9.84 -43.40 22.80
CA LEU A 9 -9.81 -44.17 24.04
C LEU A 9 -8.81 -45.34 24.02
N ARG A 10 -8.45 -45.87 22.85
CA ARG A 10 -7.54 -47.03 22.72
C ARG A 10 -6.06 -46.64 22.82
N ARG A 11 -5.70 -45.38 22.53
CA ARG A 11 -4.35 -44.83 22.68
C ARG A 11 -4.38 -43.49 23.43
N PRO A 12 -4.67 -43.50 24.75
CA PRO A 12 -4.82 -42.27 25.52
C PRO A 12 -3.54 -41.42 25.54
N TYR A 13 -2.37 -42.06 25.60
CA TYR A 13 -1.08 -41.36 25.60
C TYR A 13 -0.82 -40.54 24.33
N THR A 14 -1.22 -41.01 23.15
CA THR A 14 -0.99 -40.25 21.91
C THR A 14 -1.86 -38.99 21.84
N PHE A 15 -3.07 -39.03 22.41
CA PHE A 15 -3.96 -37.87 22.49
C PHE A 15 -3.49 -36.85 23.52
N VAL A 16 -2.98 -37.30 24.68
CA VAL A 16 -2.38 -36.41 25.68
C VAL A 16 -1.16 -35.69 25.11
N VAL A 17 -0.27 -36.41 24.42
CA VAL A 17 0.91 -35.80 23.77
C VAL A 17 0.50 -34.81 22.66
N LEU A 18 -0.51 -35.14 21.85
CA LEU A 18 -1.04 -34.24 20.82
C LEU A 18 -1.63 -32.96 21.44
N ALA A 19 -2.40 -33.08 22.52
CA ALA A 19 -2.97 -31.94 23.23
C ALA A 19 -1.89 -31.03 23.83
N LEU A 20 -0.86 -31.63 24.43
CA LEU A 20 0.31 -30.91 24.94
C LEU A 20 1.08 -30.18 23.83
N LEU A 21 1.24 -30.83 22.68
CA LEU A 21 1.90 -30.27 21.52
C LEU A 21 1.12 -29.07 20.95
N LEU A 22 -0.21 -29.18 20.85
CA LEU A 22 -1.07 -28.06 20.44
C LEU A 22 -1.03 -26.91 21.46
N LEU A 23 -0.96 -27.22 22.76
CA LEU A 23 -0.85 -26.21 23.82
C LEU A 23 0.47 -25.46 23.76
N LEU A 24 1.56 -26.09 23.31
CA LEU A 24 2.86 -25.44 23.14
C LEU A 24 2.95 -24.64 21.82
N ILE A 25 2.38 -25.17 20.73
CA ILE A 25 2.44 -24.52 19.40
C ILE A 25 1.45 -23.36 19.30
N GLY A 26 0.28 -23.46 19.93
CA GLY A 26 -0.78 -22.43 19.86
C GLY A 26 -0.29 -21.03 20.26
N PRO A 27 0.30 -20.84 21.45
CA PRO A 27 0.84 -19.56 21.88
C PRO A 27 1.99 -19.07 20.99
N LEU A 28 2.85 -19.98 20.51
CA LEU A 28 3.96 -19.63 19.63
C LEU A 28 3.47 -19.07 18.29
N VAL A 29 2.42 -19.65 17.73
CA VAL A 29 1.79 -19.17 16.50
C VAL A 29 1.05 -17.87 16.78
N ALA A 30 0.28 -17.78 17.88
CA ALA A 30 -0.44 -16.56 18.24
C ALA A 30 0.47 -15.34 18.43
N LEU A 31 1.67 -15.53 18.97
CA LEU A 31 2.67 -14.46 19.13
C LEU A 31 3.44 -14.15 17.85
N ARG A 32 3.54 -15.10 16.91
CA ARG A 32 4.24 -14.92 15.62
C ARG A 32 3.33 -14.40 14.52
N THR A 33 2.02 -14.57 14.64
CA THR A 33 1.07 -14.04 13.66
C THR A 33 1.18 -12.52 13.67
N PRO A 34 1.62 -11.89 12.55
CA PRO A 34 1.64 -10.45 12.44
C PRO A 34 0.21 -9.95 12.62
N THR A 35 0.00 -9.10 13.62
CA THR A 35 -1.26 -8.41 13.82
C THR A 35 -1.38 -7.27 12.80
N ASP A 36 -1.45 -7.60 11.51
CA ASP A 36 -1.83 -6.62 10.50
C ASP A 36 -3.33 -6.72 10.28
N ILE A 37 -4.06 -5.75 10.83
CA ILE A 37 -5.51 -5.63 10.73
C ILE A 37 -5.91 -5.12 9.35
N PHE A 38 -4.98 -4.47 8.66
CA PHE A 38 -5.18 -4.03 7.29
C PHE A 38 -4.58 -5.08 6.36
N PRO A 39 -5.35 -5.65 5.40
CA PRO A 39 -4.70 -6.36 4.31
C PRO A 39 -3.73 -5.38 3.64
N ASP A 40 -2.49 -5.79 3.36
CA ASP A 40 -1.46 -4.94 2.74
C ASP A 40 -2.05 -4.12 1.57
N ILE A 41 -2.47 -2.87 1.84
CA ILE A 41 -2.97 -1.93 0.84
C ILE A 41 -1.74 -1.41 0.11
N ARG A 42 -1.20 -2.24 -0.78
CA ARG A 42 -0.08 -1.91 -1.66
C ARG A 42 -0.59 -1.04 -2.82
N ILE A 43 -1.22 0.08 -2.50
CA ILE A 43 -1.51 1.15 -3.46
C ILE A 43 -0.29 2.07 -3.40
N PRO A 44 0.62 2.04 -4.40
CA PRO A 44 1.72 2.98 -4.46
C PRO A 44 1.16 4.41 -4.53
N VAL A 45 1.66 5.32 -3.68
CA VAL A 45 1.32 6.73 -3.75
C VAL A 45 2.59 7.54 -3.89
N ILE A 46 2.67 8.35 -4.95
CA ILE A 46 3.78 9.29 -5.15
C ILE A 46 3.23 10.71 -4.99
N ALA A 47 3.77 11.45 -4.02
CA ALA A 47 3.42 12.85 -3.79
C ALA A 47 4.49 13.76 -4.38
N VAL A 48 4.09 14.65 -5.29
CA VAL A 48 4.91 15.70 -5.86
C VAL A 48 4.47 17.04 -5.26
N VAL A 49 5.42 17.75 -4.65
CA VAL A 49 5.16 19.06 -4.04
C VAL A 49 5.82 20.14 -4.90
N TRP A 50 4.99 21.01 -5.45
CA TRP A 50 5.40 22.22 -6.13
C TRP A 50 5.31 23.38 -5.15
N GLN A 51 6.42 24.09 -4.93
CA GLN A 51 6.43 25.28 -4.10
C GLN A 51 6.65 26.51 -4.99
N TYR A 52 5.68 27.41 -5.00
CA TYR A 52 5.74 28.65 -5.78
C TYR A 52 5.15 29.80 -4.97
N THR A 53 6.02 30.48 -4.23
CA THR A 53 5.64 31.57 -3.32
C THR A 53 5.02 32.74 -4.08
N GLY A 54 3.85 33.22 -3.64
CA GLY A 54 3.19 34.40 -4.20
C GLY A 54 2.10 34.13 -5.24
N LEU A 55 1.84 32.86 -5.61
CA LEU A 55 0.68 32.51 -6.44
C LEU A 55 -0.55 32.21 -5.58
N PRO A 56 -1.73 32.79 -5.90
CA PRO A 56 -2.98 32.38 -5.28
C PRO A 56 -3.33 30.94 -5.70
N PRO A 57 -4.02 30.16 -4.84
CA PRO A 57 -4.34 28.75 -5.08
C PRO A 57 -5.02 28.47 -6.42
N ASP A 58 -5.89 29.37 -6.88
CA ASP A 58 -6.64 29.25 -8.13
C ASP A 58 -5.74 29.34 -9.39
N GLN A 59 -4.73 30.22 -9.33
CA GLN A 59 -3.74 30.32 -10.41
C GLN A 59 -2.72 29.18 -10.34
N MET A 60 -2.40 28.72 -9.13
CA MET A 60 -1.52 27.57 -8.90
C MET A 60 -2.13 26.30 -9.47
N SER A 61 -3.42 26.05 -9.21
CA SER A 61 -4.14 24.89 -9.72
C SER A 61 -4.28 24.93 -11.25
N GLY A 62 -4.69 26.07 -11.80
CA GLY A 62 -4.95 26.23 -13.23
C GLY A 62 -3.70 26.18 -14.11
N ARG A 63 -2.59 26.77 -13.67
CA ARG A 63 -1.37 26.88 -14.49
C ARG A 63 -0.33 25.81 -14.23
N ILE A 64 -0.13 25.38 -12.99
CA ILE A 64 0.97 24.46 -12.66
C ILE A 64 0.40 23.06 -12.43
N THR A 65 -0.52 22.93 -11.47
CA THR A 65 -1.04 21.63 -11.05
C THR A 65 -1.77 20.90 -12.18
N THR A 66 -2.62 21.62 -12.95
CA THR A 66 -3.39 21.04 -14.08
C THR A 66 -2.50 20.64 -15.27
N LEU A 67 -1.50 21.45 -15.62
CA LEU A 67 -0.57 21.12 -16.72
C LEU A 67 0.29 19.90 -16.34
N PHE A 68 0.78 19.86 -15.11
CA PHE A 68 1.56 18.73 -14.61
C PHE A 68 0.73 17.44 -14.58
N GLN A 69 -0.51 17.51 -14.08
CA GLN A 69 -1.43 16.38 -14.04
C GLN A 69 -1.68 15.79 -15.44
N ARG A 70 -1.92 16.65 -16.45
CA ARG A 70 -2.08 16.19 -17.85
C ARG A 70 -0.83 15.51 -18.39
N SER A 71 0.36 16.01 -18.05
CA SER A 71 1.63 15.42 -18.50
C SER A 71 1.94 14.06 -17.84
N LEU A 72 1.45 13.86 -16.61
CA LEU A 72 1.59 12.60 -15.89
C LEU A 72 0.71 11.51 -16.51
N THR A 73 -0.55 11.82 -16.85
CA THR A 73 -1.47 10.87 -17.48
C THR A 73 -0.97 10.32 -18.82
N THR A 74 -0.13 11.06 -19.55
CA THR A 74 0.40 10.61 -20.85
C THR A 74 1.71 9.86 -20.77
N THR A 75 2.43 9.93 -19.64
CA THR A 75 3.82 9.44 -19.54
C THR A 75 3.96 8.28 -18.55
N VAL A 76 3.07 8.21 -17.57
CA VAL A 76 3.10 7.21 -16.51
C VAL A 76 1.95 6.24 -16.74
N ASN A 77 2.28 4.95 -16.86
CA ASN A 77 1.30 3.88 -17.00
C ASN A 77 0.75 3.47 -15.62
N ASP A 78 -0.45 2.91 -15.59
CA ASP A 78 -1.09 2.33 -14.39
C ASP A 78 -1.50 3.33 -13.28
N ILE A 79 -1.87 4.55 -13.67
CA ILE A 79 -2.49 5.53 -12.76
C ILE A 79 -3.94 5.13 -12.49
N GLU A 80 -4.34 5.00 -11.22
CA GLU A 80 -5.73 4.80 -10.81
C GLU A 80 -6.46 6.14 -10.70
N HIS A 81 -5.95 7.04 -9.87
CA HIS A 81 -6.44 8.42 -9.81
C HIS A 81 -5.34 9.41 -9.40
N ILE A 82 -5.57 10.70 -9.69
CA ILE A 82 -4.67 11.78 -9.31
C ILE A 82 -5.45 12.78 -8.46
N GLU A 83 -4.94 13.10 -7.28
CA GLU A 83 -5.43 14.17 -6.43
C GLU A 83 -4.49 15.37 -6.47
N ALA A 84 -5.06 16.54 -6.72
CA ALA A 84 -4.34 17.80 -6.87
C ALA A 84 -4.89 18.82 -5.86
N ASN A 85 -4.17 19.06 -4.77
CA ASN A 85 -4.53 20.04 -3.76
C ASN A 85 -3.62 21.25 -3.87
N SER A 86 -4.21 22.42 -4.17
CA SER A 86 -3.45 23.66 -4.29
C SER A 86 -3.67 24.53 -3.06
N TYR A 87 -2.59 24.85 -2.36
CA TYR A 87 -2.54 25.79 -1.24
C TYR A 87 -1.84 27.07 -1.69
N THR A 88 -2.00 28.14 -0.93
CA THR A 88 -1.33 29.41 -1.21
C THR A 88 0.17 29.20 -1.14
N GLY A 89 0.87 29.43 -2.25
CA GLY A 89 2.32 29.24 -2.31
C GLY A 89 2.80 27.79 -2.53
N SER A 90 1.91 26.79 -2.57
CA SER A 90 2.30 25.39 -2.78
C SER A 90 1.20 24.53 -3.40
N GLY A 91 1.50 23.77 -4.46
CA GLY A 91 0.62 22.74 -5.03
C GLY A 91 1.11 21.34 -4.68
N ILE A 92 0.25 20.52 -4.08
CA ILE A 92 0.53 19.12 -3.74
C ILE A 92 -0.25 18.22 -4.70
N ILE A 93 0.46 17.34 -5.40
CA ILE A 93 -0.10 16.41 -6.39
C ILE A 93 0.21 15.00 -5.93
N LYS A 94 -0.82 14.25 -5.57
CA LYS A 94 -0.74 12.84 -5.17
C LYS A 94 -1.19 11.98 -6.35
N VAL A 95 -0.31 11.11 -6.81
CA VAL A 95 -0.60 10.15 -7.88
C VAL A 95 -0.77 8.77 -7.23
N PHE A 96 -1.95 8.18 -7.42
CA PHE A 96 -2.28 6.84 -6.95
C PHE A 96 -2.15 5.86 -8.11
N PHE A 97 -1.48 4.73 -7.86
CA PHE A 97 -1.24 3.70 -8.86
C PHE A 97 -2.08 2.45 -8.58
N GLN A 98 -2.34 1.66 -9.62
CA GLN A 98 -3.05 0.41 -9.46
C GLN A 98 -2.31 -0.58 -8.53
N PRO A 99 -3.04 -1.39 -7.74
CA PRO A 99 -2.43 -2.36 -6.84
C PRO A 99 -1.69 -3.46 -7.61
N GLY A 100 -0.40 -3.64 -7.31
CA GLY A 100 0.48 -4.62 -7.97
C GLY A 100 1.66 -4.01 -8.76
N VAL A 101 1.72 -2.69 -8.89
CA VAL A 101 2.85 -1.98 -9.52
C VAL A 101 4.05 -1.94 -8.57
N ASP A 102 5.24 -2.18 -9.12
CA ASP A 102 6.50 -2.00 -8.40
C ASP A 102 6.74 -0.51 -8.11
N ILE A 103 6.72 -0.15 -6.82
CA ILE A 103 6.92 1.21 -6.32
C ILE A 103 8.27 1.78 -6.83
N ALA A 104 9.30 0.95 -7.01
CA ALA A 104 10.60 1.39 -7.51
C ALA A 104 10.52 1.84 -8.98
N VAL A 105 9.75 1.12 -9.80
CA VAL A 105 9.53 1.45 -11.22
C VAL A 105 8.67 2.72 -11.34
N ALA A 106 7.60 2.83 -10.53
CA ALA A 106 6.75 4.02 -10.50
C ALA A 106 7.55 5.28 -10.08
N ASN A 107 8.40 5.17 -9.06
CA ASN A 107 9.26 6.27 -8.62
C ASN A 107 10.28 6.67 -9.69
N ALA A 108 10.86 5.69 -10.40
CA ALA A 108 11.77 5.96 -11.51
C ALA A 108 11.07 6.70 -12.66
N GLN A 109 9.85 6.32 -13.02
CA GLN A 109 9.07 7.00 -14.07
C GLN A 109 8.70 8.45 -13.68
N VAL A 110 8.24 8.68 -12.45
CA VAL A 110 7.92 10.04 -11.97
C VAL A 110 9.20 10.90 -11.91
N SER A 111 10.31 10.34 -11.46
CA SER A 111 11.60 11.04 -11.41
C SER A 111 12.16 11.36 -12.81
N LEU A 112 11.98 10.46 -13.78
CA LEU A 112 12.34 10.69 -15.18
C LEU A 112 11.51 11.81 -15.80
N GLN A 113 10.21 11.86 -15.50
CA GLN A 113 9.35 12.94 -15.98
C GLN A 113 9.76 14.29 -15.40
N PHE A 114 10.12 14.34 -14.12
CA PHE A 114 10.65 15.56 -13.50
C PHE A 114 11.94 16.03 -14.20
N ARG A 115 12.86 15.10 -14.50
CA ARG A 115 14.09 15.39 -15.25
C ARG A 115 13.83 15.83 -16.70
N ARG A 116 12.70 15.48 -17.32
CA ARG A 116 12.39 15.94 -18.69
C ARG A 116 11.88 17.38 -18.74
N GLN A 117 11.37 17.90 -17.63
CA GLN A 117 10.86 19.27 -17.55
C GLN A 117 11.95 20.31 -17.21
N PHE A 118 13.17 19.87 -16.88
CA PHE A 118 14.34 20.69 -16.56
C PHE A 118 15.56 20.23 -17.35
#